data_AF-A0A538SZT1-F1
#
_entry.id   AF-A0A538SZT1-F1
#
_cell.length_a   1.000
_cell.length_b   1.000
_cell.length_c   1.000
_cell.angle_alpha   90.00
_cell.angle_beta   90.00
_cell.angle_gamma   90.00
#
_symmetry.space_group_name_H-M   'P 1'
#
loop_
_entity.id
_entity.type
_entity.pdbx_description
1 polymer ?
#
loop_
_entity_poly.entity_id
_entity_poly.type
_entity_poly.pdbx_seq_one_letter_code
_entity_poly.pdbx_strand_id
1 'polypeptide(L)'
;MKSLSVARLFEDQRQELQLEQLTETLASRREITVSDINRPGMALMGFIENFLPERIQIMAQTELTYLAALQPAGVREAVDRLFQFSMPLIVVCKALNPPPYLVRRANECEVPVLRTPQSTTPFIHSLTLYLDHMFAPPTRPRSTWSSAAIAWWRTTW
;
A
#
# COMPACT_ATOMS: atom_id res chain seq x y z
N MET A 1 16.41 -3.37 6.89
CA MET A 1 15.27 -2.61 6.37
C MET A 1 14.04 -3.10 7.11
N LYS A 2 13.19 -2.22 7.62
CA LYS A 2 11.91 -2.65 8.20
C LYS A 2 11.02 -3.10 7.04
N SER A 3 10.39 -4.26 7.17
CA SER A 3 9.38 -4.76 6.23
C SER A 3 8.10 -5.05 7.00
N LEU A 4 6.96 -4.88 6.33
CA LEU A 4 5.65 -5.07 6.90
C LEU A 4 4.89 -6.12 6.10
N SER A 5 4.37 -7.14 6.78
CA SER A 5 3.51 -8.15 6.16
C SER A 5 2.09 -7.60 5.97
N VAL A 6 1.42 -8.06 4.91
CA VAL A 6 0.04 -7.66 4.61
C VAL A 6 -0.93 -8.12 5.72
N ALA A 7 -0.70 -9.31 6.28
CA ALA A 7 -1.49 -9.82 7.41
C ALA A 7 -1.44 -8.87 8.62
N ARG A 8 -0.25 -8.36 8.96
CA ARG A 8 -0.09 -7.40 10.06
C ARG A 8 -0.77 -6.06 9.79
N LEU A 9 -0.61 -5.54 8.57
CA LEU A 9 -1.33 -4.33 8.15
C LEU A 9 -2.84 -4.52 8.28
N PHE A 10 -3.34 -5.68 7.84
CA PHE A 10 -4.76 -6.00 7.95
C PHE A 10 -5.18 -6.04 9.42
N GLU A 11 -4.46 -6.73 10.30
CA GLU A 11 -4.79 -6.79 11.73
C GLU A 11 -4.80 -5.42 12.41
N ASP A 12 -3.76 -4.61 12.18
CA ASP A 12 -3.60 -3.30 12.84
C ASP A 12 -4.64 -2.27 12.37
N GLN A 13 -5.02 -2.32 11.09
CA GLN A 13 -5.82 -1.26 10.44
C GLN A 13 -7.21 -1.72 9.98
N ARG A 14 -7.61 -2.97 10.27
CA ARG A 14 -8.91 -3.53 9.84
C ARG A 14 -10.09 -2.64 10.22
N GLN A 15 -10.13 -2.20 11.48
CA GLN A 15 -11.27 -1.44 12.01
C GLN A 15 -11.24 0.01 11.52
N GLU A 16 -10.07 0.65 11.55
CA GLU A 16 -9.90 2.06 11.20
C GLU A 16 -10.11 2.30 9.70
N LEU A 17 -9.54 1.44 8.85
CA LEU A 17 -9.66 1.53 7.40
C LEU A 17 -10.84 0.73 6.82
N GLN A 18 -11.60 0.06 7.69
CA GLN A 18 -12.76 -0.77 7.33
C GLN A 18 -12.40 -1.79 6.23
N LEU A 19 -11.29 -2.49 6.43
CA LEU A 19 -10.75 -3.44 5.45
C LEU A 19 -11.52 -4.75 5.49
N GLU A 20 -11.83 -5.23 4.30
CA GLU A 20 -12.43 -6.52 4.05
C GLU A 20 -11.56 -7.33 3.11
N GLN A 21 -11.29 -8.58 3.49
CA GLN A 21 -10.51 -9.51 2.68
C GLN A 21 -11.40 -10.13 1.58
N LEU A 22 -10.98 -10.01 0.32
CA LEU A 22 -11.66 -10.64 -0.82
C LEU A 22 -10.99 -11.92 -1.33
N THR A 23 -9.74 -12.13 -0.95
CA THR A 23 -8.91 -13.29 -1.36
C THR A 23 -8.96 -14.37 -0.29
N GLU A 24 -8.62 -15.61 -0.62
CA GLU A 24 -8.64 -16.72 0.35
C GLU A 24 -7.51 -16.60 1.38
N THR A 25 -6.40 -15.97 1.00
CA THR A 25 -5.22 -15.79 1.85
C THR A 25 -4.76 -14.34 1.88
N LEU A 26 -4.24 -13.92 3.04
CA LEU A 26 -3.52 -12.66 3.22
C LEU A 26 -2.00 -12.85 3.07
N ALA A 27 -1.56 -14.07 2.77
CA ALA A 27 -0.16 -14.34 2.45
C ALA A 27 0.18 -13.65 1.12
N SER A 28 1.17 -12.77 1.17
CA SER A 28 1.76 -12.16 -0.02
C SER A 28 3.16 -12.67 -0.21
N ARG A 29 3.54 -12.95 -1.46
CA ARG A 29 4.93 -13.28 -1.82
C ARG A 29 5.90 -12.13 -1.58
N ARG A 30 5.39 -10.90 -1.46
CA ARG A 30 6.19 -9.69 -1.31
C ARG A 30 5.74 -8.91 -0.08
N GLU A 31 6.71 -8.51 0.73
CA GLU A 31 6.46 -7.63 1.87
C GLU A 31 6.35 -6.17 1.44
N ILE A 32 5.62 -5.38 2.22
CA ILE A 32 5.53 -3.94 2.04
C ILE A 32 6.82 -3.33 2.60
N THR A 33 7.56 -2.63 1.76
CA THR A 33 8.84 -2.01 2.11
C THR A 33 8.85 -0.49 1.94
N VAL A 34 7.81 0.06 1.30
CA VAL A 34 7.68 1.49 0.97
C VAL A 34 6.32 2.01 1.43
N SER A 35 6.29 3.26 1.90
CA SER A 35 5.04 3.95 2.27
C SER A 35 4.32 4.57 1.08
N ASP A 36 4.98 4.63 -0.07
CA ASP A 36 4.40 5.10 -1.32
C ASP A 36 3.35 4.15 -1.90
N ILE A 37 2.31 4.75 -2.46
CA ILE A 37 1.17 4.05 -3.05
C ILE A 37 1.18 4.27 -4.57
N ASN A 38 0.71 3.27 -5.32
CA ASN A 38 0.57 3.35 -6.77
C ASN A 38 -0.89 3.17 -7.21
N ARG A 39 -1.28 3.89 -8.28
CA ARG A 39 -2.59 3.74 -8.92
C ARG A 39 -2.38 3.08 -10.30
N PRO A 40 -2.84 1.83 -10.51
CA PRO A 40 -2.51 1.05 -11.69
C PRO A 40 -3.31 1.44 -12.95
N GLY A 41 -3.93 2.63 -12.99
CA GLY A 41 -4.80 3.03 -14.12
C GLY A 41 -4.10 2.96 -15.48
N MET A 42 -2.87 3.46 -15.57
CA MET A 42 -2.07 3.39 -16.81
C MET A 42 -1.62 1.96 -17.14
N ALA A 43 -1.29 1.15 -16.13
CA ALA A 43 -0.88 -0.23 -16.31
C ALA A 43 -2.02 -1.09 -16.87
N LEU A 44 -3.25 -0.88 -16.41
CA LEU A 44 -4.45 -1.54 -16.94
C LEU A 44 -4.70 -1.19 -18.42
N MET A 45 -4.36 0.03 -18.82
CA MET A 45 -4.48 0.49 -20.22
C MET A 45 -3.34 0.02 -21.12
N GLY A 46 -2.32 -0.67 -20.58
CA GLY A 46 -1.19 -1.22 -21.33
C GLY A 46 0.10 -0.37 -21.27
N PHE A 47 0.12 0.73 -20.53
CA PHE A 47 1.32 1.54 -20.33
C PHE A 47 2.05 1.09 -19.05
N ILE A 48 3.02 0.18 -19.22
CA ILE A 48 3.76 -0.45 -18.12
C ILE A 48 5.16 0.13 -17.87
N GLU A 49 5.64 1.07 -18.69
CA GLU A 49 7.02 1.59 -18.64
C GLU A 49 7.40 2.21 -17.28
N ASN A 50 6.44 2.82 -16.58
CA ASN A 50 6.65 3.43 -15.26
C ASN A 50 5.86 2.70 -14.16
N PHE A 51 5.52 1.42 -14.37
CA PHE A 51 4.78 0.67 -13.36
C PHE A 51 5.71 0.33 -12.18
N LEU A 52 5.28 0.68 -10.97
CA LEU A 52 6.01 0.43 -9.72
C LEU A 52 5.32 -0.71 -8.96
N PRO A 53 5.63 -1.98 -9.28
CA PRO A 53 4.93 -3.13 -8.71
C PRO A 53 5.25 -3.36 -7.23
N GLU A 54 6.35 -2.81 -6.74
CA GLU A 54 6.77 -2.92 -5.35
C GLU A 54 5.89 -2.14 -4.36
N ARG A 55 5.01 -1.26 -4.87
CA ARG A 55 4.10 -0.43 -4.08
C ARG A 55 2.75 -1.10 -3.89
N ILE A 56 2.01 -0.67 -2.88
CA ILE A 56 0.60 -1.04 -2.71
C ILE A 56 -0.20 -0.46 -3.89
N GLN A 57 -0.99 -1.30 -4.56
CA GLN A 57 -1.80 -0.89 -5.70
C GLN A 57 -3.21 -0.55 -5.24
N ILE A 58 -3.69 0.66 -5.57
CA ILE A 58 -5.06 1.08 -5.25
C ILE A 58 -5.91 1.18 -6.50
N MET A 59 -7.01 0.42 -6.50
CA MET A 59 -8.04 0.47 -7.52
C MET A 59 -9.26 1.22 -7.00
N ALA A 60 -9.71 2.20 -7.77
CA ALA A 60 -10.87 3.00 -7.45
C ALA A 60 -11.89 2.93 -8.60
N GLN A 61 -12.77 3.92 -8.63
CA GLN A 61 -13.84 4.01 -9.62
C GLN A 61 -13.31 4.05 -11.05
N THR A 62 -12.26 4.83 -11.33
CA THR A 62 -11.74 4.98 -12.69
C THR A 62 -11.22 3.66 -13.25
N GLU A 63 -10.45 2.92 -12.45
CA GLU A 63 -9.84 1.66 -12.83
C GLU A 63 -10.90 0.57 -13.02
N LEU A 64 -11.89 0.50 -12.13
CA LEU A 64 -12.98 -0.48 -12.24
C LEU A 64 -13.99 -0.15 -13.33
N THR A 65 -14.31 1.13 -13.56
CA THR A 65 -15.15 1.54 -14.70
C THR A 65 -14.48 1.22 -16.02
N TYR A 66 -13.15 1.40 -16.12
CA TYR A 66 -12.39 0.99 -17.30
C TYR A 66 -12.51 -0.53 -17.52
N LEU A 67 -12.27 -1.35 -16.49
CA LEU A 67 -12.42 -2.80 -16.59
C LEU A 67 -13.86 -3.21 -16.94
N ALA A 68 -14.87 -2.52 -16.42
CA ALA A 68 -16.27 -2.77 -16.74
C ALA A 68 -16.64 -2.39 -18.19
N ALA A 69 -15.92 -1.46 -18.81
CA ALA A 69 -16.14 -1.05 -20.19
C ALA A 69 -15.50 -2.01 -21.22
N LEU A 70 -14.57 -2.86 -20.78
CA LEU A 70 -13.91 -3.83 -21.65
C LEU A 70 -14.76 -5.09 -21.86
N GLN A 71 -14.60 -5.72 -23.02
CA GLN A 71 -15.11 -7.07 -23.25
C GLN A 71 -14.42 -8.08 -22.32
N PRO A 72 -15.06 -9.23 -22.00
CA PRO A 72 -14.49 -10.21 -21.07
C PRO A 72 -13.06 -10.66 -21.41
N ALA A 73 -12.72 -10.75 -22.70
CA ALA A 73 -11.36 -11.07 -23.14
C ALA A 73 -10.35 -9.95 -22.79
N GLY A 74 -10.72 -8.68 -22.99
CA GLY A 74 -9.88 -7.53 -22.66
C GLY A 74 -9.69 -7.35 -21.15
N VAL A 75 -10.72 -7.67 -20.34
CA VAL A 75 -10.58 -7.70 -18.87
C VAL A 75 -9.52 -8.71 -18.46
N ARG A 76 -9.54 -9.91 -19.04
CA ARG A 76 -8.55 -10.94 -18.73
C ARG A 76 -7.14 -10.48 -19.09
N GLU A 77 -6.97 -9.92 -20.29
CA GLU A 77 -5.67 -9.42 -20.75
C GLU A 77 -5.14 -8.27 -19.88
N ALA A 78 -5.99 -7.32 -19.49
CA ALA A 78 -5.60 -6.22 -18.59
C ALA A 78 -5.19 -6.72 -17.20
N VAL A 79 -5.97 -7.65 -16.65
CA VAL A 79 -5.67 -8.28 -15.35
C VAL A 79 -4.39 -9.10 -15.42
N ASP A 80 -4.21 -9.92 -16.47
CA ASP A 80 -3.03 -10.75 -16.64
C ASP A 80 -1.77 -9.90 -16.79
N ARG A 81 -1.84 -8.76 -17.49
CA ARG A 81 -0.74 -7.77 -17.55
C ARG A 81 -0.37 -7.23 -16.17
N LEU A 82 -1.35 -6.95 -15.32
CA LEU A 82 -1.08 -6.46 -13.96
C LEU A 82 -0.33 -7.53 -13.13
N PHE A 83 -0.75 -8.80 -13.25
CA PHE A 83 -0.16 -9.94 -12.53
C PHE A 83 1.13 -10.49 -13.15
N GLN A 84 1.61 -9.94 -14.27
CA GLN A 84 2.97 -10.20 -14.76
C GLN A 84 4.03 -9.73 -13.75
N PHE A 85 3.67 -8.75 -12.92
CA PHE A 85 4.54 -8.21 -11.89
C PHE A 85 4.16 -8.72 -10.50
N SER A 86 5.15 -8.93 -9.64
CA SER A 86 4.93 -9.31 -8.24
C SER A 86 4.59 -8.07 -7.41
N MET A 87 3.35 -8.01 -6.92
CA MET A 87 2.83 -6.90 -6.11
C MET A 87 2.59 -7.35 -4.66
N PRO A 88 2.81 -6.48 -3.67
CA PRO A 88 2.59 -6.84 -2.27
C PRO A 88 1.10 -6.92 -1.93
N LEU A 89 0.27 -5.98 -2.41
CA LEU A 89 -1.13 -5.84 -2.00
C LEU A 89 -1.93 -5.04 -3.04
N ILE A 90 -3.18 -5.43 -3.27
CA ILE A 90 -4.17 -4.66 -4.03
C ILE A 90 -5.30 -4.24 -3.09
N VAL A 91 -5.67 -2.95 -3.12
CA VAL A 91 -6.82 -2.44 -2.35
C VAL A 91 -7.85 -1.82 -3.29
N VAL A 92 -9.11 -2.21 -3.11
CA VAL A 92 -10.26 -1.69 -3.85
C VAL A 92 -11.02 -0.70 -2.96
N CYS A 93 -11.09 0.57 -3.38
CA CYS A 93 -11.78 1.62 -2.64
C CYS A 93 -13.27 1.76 -3.03
N LYS A 94 -14.01 2.57 -2.26
CA LYS A 94 -15.42 2.94 -2.48
C LYS A 94 -16.41 1.75 -2.49
N ALA A 95 -16.11 0.68 -1.75
CA ALA A 95 -16.92 -0.54 -1.67
C ALA A 95 -17.26 -1.15 -3.05
N LEU A 96 -16.40 -0.89 -4.05
CA LEU A 96 -16.62 -1.39 -5.40
C LEU A 96 -16.28 -2.88 -5.46
N ASN A 97 -16.97 -3.60 -6.34
CA ASN A 97 -16.71 -5.01 -6.58
C ASN A 97 -15.71 -5.17 -7.72
N PRO A 98 -14.52 -5.74 -7.46
CA PRO A 98 -13.60 -6.07 -8.54
C PRO A 98 -14.18 -7.21 -9.41
N PRO A 99 -13.74 -7.32 -10.69
CA PRO A 99 -14.17 -8.41 -11.54
C PRO A 99 -13.75 -9.77 -10.94
N PRO A 100 -14.59 -10.83 -11.02
CA PRO A 100 -14.28 -12.12 -10.43
C PRO A 100 -12.95 -12.72 -10.91
N TYR A 101 -12.58 -12.45 -12.16
CA TYR A 101 -11.31 -12.89 -12.73
C TYR A 101 -10.09 -12.29 -12.01
N LEU A 102 -10.18 -11.03 -11.55
CA LEU A 102 -9.10 -10.39 -10.79
C LEU A 102 -8.87 -11.10 -9.47
N VAL A 103 -9.94 -11.39 -8.71
CA VAL A 103 -9.82 -12.08 -7.41
C VAL A 103 -9.24 -13.49 -7.61
N ARG A 104 -9.70 -14.19 -8.65
CA ARG A 104 -9.16 -15.52 -8.99
C ARG A 104 -7.67 -15.46 -9.30
N ARG A 105 -7.24 -14.55 -10.18
CA ARG A 105 -5.82 -14.39 -10.53
C ARG A 105 -4.98 -13.95 -9.34
N ALA A 106 -5.53 -13.12 -8.47
CA ALA A 106 -4.88 -12.70 -7.24
C ALA A 106 -4.61 -13.89 -6.29
N ASN A 107 -5.58 -14.80 -6.13
CA ASN A 107 -5.38 -16.05 -5.38
C ASN A 107 -4.30 -16.94 -6.03
N GLU A 108 -4.33 -17.11 -7.35
CA GLU A 108 -3.34 -17.92 -8.09
C GLU A 108 -1.91 -17.34 -8.00
N CYS A 109 -1.78 -16.01 -7.93
CA CYS A 109 -0.50 -15.31 -7.83
C CYS A 109 -0.07 -15.00 -6.39
N GLU A 110 -0.84 -15.42 -5.37
CA GLU A 110 -0.60 -15.11 -3.95
C GLU A 110 -0.42 -13.60 -3.70
N VAL A 111 -1.37 -12.82 -4.23
CA VAL A 111 -1.46 -11.37 -4.01
C VAL A 111 -2.77 -11.09 -3.27
N PRO A 112 -2.72 -10.60 -2.02
CA PRO A 112 -3.94 -10.29 -1.28
C PRO A 112 -4.70 -9.14 -1.92
N VAL A 113 -6.02 -9.29 -1.99
CA VAL A 113 -6.95 -8.23 -2.39
C VAL A 113 -7.81 -7.85 -1.20
N LEU A 114 -7.78 -6.57 -0.85
CA LEU A 114 -8.60 -5.97 0.20
C LEU A 114 -9.62 -5.02 -0.43
N ARG A 115 -10.75 -4.83 0.25
CA ARG A 115 -11.80 -3.87 -0.09
C ARG A 115 -11.99 -2.91 1.07
N THR A 116 -12.26 -1.65 0.77
CA THR A 116 -12.66 -0.65 1.76
C THR A 116 -13.83 0.18 1.21
N PRO A 117 -14.83 0.53 2.05
CA PRO A 117 -15.86 1.49 1.68
C PRO A 117 -15.34 2.93 1.61
N GLN A 118 -14.14 3.21 2.13
CA GLN A 118 -13.59 4.55 2.15
C GLN A 118 -13.28 5.08 0.74
N SER A 119 -13.35 6.41 0.60
CA SER A 119 -12.90 7.09 -0.62
C SER A 119 -11.38 7.01 -0.76
N THR A 120 -10.89 7.09 -2.00
CA THR A 120 -9.48 6.90 -2.33
C THR A 120 -8.55 7.88 -1.61
N THR A 121 -8.87 9.18 -1.58
CA THR A 121 -8.05 10.21 -0.95
C THR A 121 -7.87 10.01 0.57
N PRO A 122 -8.95 9.89 1.39
CA PRO A 122 -8.78 9.67 2.82
C PRO A 122 -8.12 8.33 3.13
N PHE A 123 -8.43 7.28 2.37
CA PHE A 123 -7.79 5.98 2.53
C PHE A 123 -6.28 6.04 2.29
N ILE A 124 -5.85 6.67 1.19
CA ILE A 124 -4.43 6.89 0.88
C ILE A 124 -3.76 7.65 2.02
N HIS A 125 -4.37 8.73 2.50
CA HIS A 125 -3.80 9.55 3.55
C HIS A 125 -3.60 8.76 4.85
N SER A 126 -4.63 8.08 5.34
CA SER A 126 -4.55 7.26 6.55
C SER A 126 -3.56 6.11 6.41
N LEU A 127 -3.55 5.44 5.26
CA LEU A 127 -2.60 4.36 4.97
C LEU A 127 -1.16 4.87 4.96
N THR A 128 -0.87 5.99 4.28
CA THR A 128 0.48 6.58 4.26
C THR A 128 0.93 6.99 5.66
N LEU A 129 0.06 7.60 6.47
CA LEU A 129 0.38 7.94 7.85
C LEU A 129 0.76 6.70 8.68
N TYR A 130 -0.01 5.62 8.58
CA TYR A 130 0.30 4.36 9.25
C TYR A 130 1.64 3.78 8.79
N LEU A 131 1.88 3.72 7.48
CA LEU A 131 3.14 3.20 6.93
C LEU A 131 4.34 4.06 7.33
N ASP A 132 4.22 5.39 7.30
CA ASP A 132 5.27 6.30 7.74
C ASP A 132 5.57 6.12 9.22
N HIS A 133 4.56 5.94 10.07
CA HIS A 133 4.77 5.61 11.49
C HIS A 133 5.53 4.29 11.68
N MET A 134 5.21 3.26 10.89
CA MET A 134 5.87 1.96 10.97
C MET A 134 7.32 2.01 10.46
N PHE A 135 7.55 2.70 9.34
CA PHE A 135 8.86 2.83 8.70
C PHE A 135 9.71 3.99 9.26
N ALA A 136 9.17 4.82 10.14
CA ALA A 136 9.88 5.94 10.74
C ALA A 136 11.23 5.47 11.34
N PRO A 137 12.31 6.22 11.11
CA PRO A 137 13.58 5.96 11.77
C PRO A 137 13.36 6.06 13.28
N PRO A 138 14.00 5.20 14.10
CA PRO A 138 13.96 5.38 15.54
C PRO A 138 14.50 6.77 15.83
N THR A 139 13.64 7.66 16.31
CA THR A 139 14.02 8.98 16.77
C THR A 139 14.98 8.76 17.91
N ARG A 140 16.29 8.87 17.62
CA ARG A 140 17.30 8.90 18.67
C ARG A 140 16.91 10.10 19.53
N PRO A 141 16.52 9.92 20.80
CA PRO A 141 16.17 11.05 21.64
C PRO A 141 17.39 11.96 21.60
N ARG A 142 17.18 13.17 21.09
CA ARG A 142 18.18 14.23 21.02
C ARG A 142 18.65 14.41 22.45
N SER A 143 19.83 13.84 22.76
CA SER A 143 20.40 13.89 24.10
C SER A 143 20.42 15.34 24.51
N THR A 144 19.56 15.69 25.47
CA THR A 144 19.57 16.97 26.14
C THR A 144 21.00 17.18 26.61
N TRP A 145 21.62 18.25 26.11
CA TRP A 145 22.95 18.67 26.49
C TRP A 145 23.02 18.67 28.03
N SER A 146 23.85 17.78 28.57
CA SER A 146 24.11 17.70 29.99
C SER A 146 24.71 19.03 30.43
N SER A 147 24.11 19.59 31.48
CA SER A 147 24.61 20.72 32.25
C SER A 147 26.08 20.52 32.66
N ALA A 148 27.00 21.11 31.90
CA ALA A 148 28.42 21.18 32.27
C ALA A 148 29.12 22.35 31.54
N ALA A 149 28.61 23.57 31.76
CA ALA A 149 29.34 24.80 31.46
C ALA A 149 29.06 25.84 32.55
N ILE A 150 29.21 25.42 33.80
CA ILE A 150 29.33 26.32 34.95
C ILE A 150 30.82 26.59 35.18
N ALA A 151 31.15 27.88 35.25
CA ALA A 151 32.29 28.47 35.94
C ALA A 151 33.71 28.30 35.35
N TRP A 152 34.04 29.07 34.30
CA TRP A 152 35.41 29.56 34.06
C TRP A 152 35.36 30.98 33.45
N TRP A 153 35.06 31.99 34.26
CA TRP A 153 35.33 33.41 33.94
C TRP A 153 35.52 34.30 35.18
N ARG A 154 36.19 33.81 36.22
CA ARG A 154 36.84 34.72 37.19
C ARG A 154 38.30 34.29 37.35
N THR A 155 39.18 35.28 37.52
CA THR A 155 40.66 35.24 37.55
C THR A 155 41.26 35.14 36.14
N THR A 156 41.76 36.21 35.53
CA THR A 156 42.93 37.00 35.96
C THR A 156 43.10 38.23 35.05
N TRP A 157 43.59 39.33 35.67
CA TRP A 157 44.02 40.64 35.12
C TRP A 157 42.95 41.65 34.75
#